data_AF-A0A7R9HHU3-F1
#
_entry.id   AF-A0A7R9HHU3-F1
#
_cell.length_a   1.000
_cell.length_b   1.000
_cell.length_c   1.000
_cell.angle_alpha   90.00
_cell.angle_beta   90.00
_cell.angle_gamma   90.00
#
_symmetry.space_group_name_H-M   'P 1'
#
loop_
_entity.id
_entity.type
_entity.pdbx_description
1 polymer ?
#
loop_
_entity_poly.entity_id
_entity_poly.type
_entity_poly.pdbx_seq_one_letter_code
_entity_poly.pdbx_strand_id
1 'polypeptide(L)'
;MIRDLWRVYKMIRDLWRVYKIIRDLWRVYKMIGHLCQSSEGVTLAMDWTADDLVLRAEWPPPMEAPYHWYLPGDEEYVFDQLHFHWGAEDLVGSEHTLNNERFPLEMHVVHHRRDLNNLENASLYLGGIRVVAFFFR
;
A
#
# COMPACT_ATOMS: atom_id res chain seq x y z
N MET A 1 34.41 3.81 23.64
CA MET A 1 34.17 2.36 23.61
C MET A 1 32.68 2.00 23.56
N ILE A 2 31.86 2.22 24.60
CA ILE A 2 30.41 1.86 24.57
C ILE A 2 29.61 2.72 23.56
N ARG A 3 29.88 4.03 23.47
CA ARG A 3 29.26 4.92 22.47
C ARG A 3 29.54 4.50 21.03
N ASP A 4 30.75 4.04 20.77
CA ASP A 4 31.19 3.64 19.42
C ASP A 4 30.54 2.31 19.02
N LEU A 5 30.43 1.37 19.96
CA LEU A 5 29.68 0.12 19.76
C LEU A 5 28.19 0.38 19.54
N TRP A 6 27.58 1.31 20.26
CA TRP A 6 26.17 1.68 20.06
C TRP A 6 25.92 2.32 18.68
N ARG A 7 26.86 3.14 18.18
CA ARG A 7 26.80 3.71 16.82
C ARG A 7 26.87 2.61 15.76
N VAL A 8 27.78 1.66 15.91
CA VAL A 8 27.92 0.53 14.98
C VAL A 8 26.66 -0.35 15.00
N TYR A 9 26.13 -0.65 16.19
CA TYR A 9 24.87 -1.38 16.35
C TYR A 9 23.71 -0.67 15.65
N LYS A 10 23.55 0.64 15.88
CA LYS A 10 22.49 1.45 15.26
C LYS A 10 22.61 1.44 13.73
N MET A 11 23.82 1.59 13.19
CA MET A 11 24.07 1.53 11.75
C MET A 11 23.70 0.17 11.14
N ILE A 12 24.12 -0.93 11.75
CA ILE A 12 23.79 -2.29 11.27
C ILE A 12 22.28 -2.53 11.32
N ARG A 13 21.63 -2.11 12.40
CA ARG A 13 20.17 -2.21 12.57
C ARG A 13 19.43 -1.41 11.49
N ASP A 14 19.83 -0.16 11.25
CA ASP A 14 19.19 0.72 10.28
C ASP A 14 19.41 0.19 8.84
N LEU A 15 20.58 -0.37 8.52
CA LEU A 15 20.83 -1.06 7.25
C LEU A 15 19.96 -2.32 7.07
N TRP A 16 19.82 -3.12 8.12
CA TRP A 16 18.94 -4.30 8.10
C TRP A 16 17.47 -3.90 7.89
N ARG A 17 17.06 -2.76 8.43
CA ARG A 17 15.73 -2.22 8.25
C ARG A 17 15.48 -1.76 6.82
N VAL A 18 16.41 -1.01 6.23
CA VAL A 18 16.34 -0.64 4.80
C VAL A 18 16.27 -1.89 3.93
N TYR A 19 17.07 -2.92 4.24
CA TYR A 19 17.01 -4.21 3.55
C TYR A 19 15.63 -4.87 3.65
N LYS A 20 14.99 -4.90 4.84
CA LYS A 20 13.64 -5.45 5.00
C LYS A 20 12.60 -4.68 4.18
N ILE A 21 12.62 -3.35 4.23
CA ILE A 21 11.69 -2.51 3.46
C ILE A 21 11.88 -2.77 1.97
N ILE A 22 13.11 -2.71 1.47
CA ILE A 22 13.41 -2.99 0.05
C ILE A 22 12.97 -4.41 -0.33
N ARG A 23 13.22 -5.41 0.53
CA ARG A 23 12.81 -6.79 0.30
C ARG A 23 11.28 -6.93 0.22
N ASP A 24 10.54 -6.24 1.08
CA ASP A 24 9.08 -6.34 1.12
C ASP A 24 8.45 -5.53 -0.04
N LEU A 25 9.00 -4.36 -0.37
CA LEU A 25 8.67 -3.64 -1.61
C LEU A 25 8.99 -4.49 -2.85
N TRP A 26 10.10 -5.23 -2.85
CA TRP A 26 10.45 -6.13 -3.94
C TRP A 26 9.47 -7.30 -4.10
N ARG A 27 8.94 -7.84 -2.98
CA ARG A 27 7.88 -8.85 -3.01
C ARG A 27 6.59 -8.29 -3.61
N VAL A 28 6.22 -7.07 -3.24
CA VAL A 28 5.08 -6.37 -3.83
C VAL A 28 5.30 -6.14 -5.32
N TYR A 29 6.47 -5.62 -5.71
CA TYR A 29 6.86 -5.45 -7.12
C TYR A 29 6.80 -6.77 -7.90
N LYS A 30 7.30 -7.88 -7.34
CA LYS A 30 7.20 -9.21 -7.95
C LYS A 30 5.74 -9.66 -8.11
N MET A 31 4.91 -9.50 -7.08
CA MET A 31 3.50 -9.87 -7.11
C MET A 31 2.74 -9.07 -8.18
N ILE A 32 3.01 -7.77 -8.24
CA ILE A 32 2.50 -6.86 -9.28
C ILE A 32 3.02 -7.25 -10.66
N GLY A 33 4.30 -7.61 -10.80
CA GLY A 33 4.88 -8.09 -12.05
C GLY A 33 4.24 -9.39 -12.54
N HIS A 34 3.90 -10.32 -11.64
CA HIS A 34 3.14 -11.51 -11.98
C HIS A 34 1.72 -11.17 -12.45
N LEU A 35 1.07 -10.18 -11.84
CA LEU A 35 -0.22 -9.68 -12.31
C LEU A 35 -0.11 -9.13 -13.73
N CYS A 36 0.83 -8.21 -13.99
CA CYS A 36 1.05 -7.64 -15.32
C CYS A 36 1.46 -8.65 -16.39
N GLN A 37 2.23 -9.67 -16.04
CA GLN A 37 2.58 -10.75 -16.98
C GLN A 37 1.40 -11.67 -17.30
N SER A 38 0.40 -11.73 -16.41
CA SER A 38 -0.83 -12.50 -16.63
C SER A 38 -1.94 -11.71 -17.35
N SER A 39 -1.79 -10.39 -17.47
CA SER A 39 -2.79 -9.48 -18.04
C SER A 39 -2.16 -8.59 -19.12
N GLU A 40 -2.21 -9.04 -20.38
CA GLU A 40 -1.79 -8.21 -21.52
C GLU A 40 -2.50 -6.85 -21.48
N GLY A 41 -1.73 -5.76 -21.49
CA GLY A 41 -2.25 -4.40 -21.58
C GLY A 41 -2.41 -3.62 -20.26
N VAL A 42 -2.27 -4.25 -19.08
CA VAL A 42 -2.31 -3.51 -17.81
C VAL A 42 -1.07 -2.64 -17.65
N THR A 43 -1.27 -1.33 -17.49
CA THR A 43 -0.19 -0.36 -17.30
C THR A 43 -0.07 0.02 -15.83
N LEU A 44 1.15 0.08 -15.31
CA LEU A 44 1.42 0.51 -13.94
C LEU A 44 2.09 1.88 -13.95
N ALA A 45 1.55 2.80 -13.15
CA ALA A 45 2.18 4.07 -12.85
C ALA A 45 2.69 4.07 -11.40
N MET A 46 3.89 4.61 -11.21
CA MET A 46 4.50 4.80 -9.90
C MET A 46 4.71 6.29 -9.67
N ASP A 47 4.05 6.84 -8.66
CA ASP A 47 4.20 8.23 -8.27
C ASP A 47 4.82 8.31 -6.87
N TRP A 48 5.89 9.08 -6.74
CA TRP A 48 6.50 9.39 -5.46
C TRP A 48 5.94 10.72 -4.95
N THR A 49 5.37 10.72 -3.76
CA THR A 49 5.09 11.96 -3.00
C THR A 49 6.18 12.15 -1.94
N ALA A 50 6.10 13.22 -1.14
CA ALA A 50 7.06 13.45 -0.06
C ALA A 50 7.03 12.33 1.00
N ASP A 51 5.85 11.72 1.20
CA ASP A 51 5.58 10.82 2.32
C ASP A 51 5.08 9.43 1.88
N ASP A 52 4.66 9.27 0.62
CA ASP A 52 4.09 8.03 0.08
C ASP A 52 4.71 7.58 -1.24
N LEU A 53 4.76 6.26 -1.44
CA LEU A 53 4.91 5.64 -2.75
C LEU A 53 3.53 5.15 -3.18
N VAL A 54 3.01 5.72 -4.27
CA VAL A 54 1.70 5.37 -4.81
C VAL A 54 1.87 4.53 -6.07
N LEU A 55 1.19 3.38 -6.12
CA LEU A 55 1.11 2.51 -7.27
C LEU A 55 -0.31 2.54 -7.82
N ARG A 56 -0.45 2.87 -9.10
CA ARG A 56 -1.71 2.86 -9.83
C ARG A 56 -1.62 1.86 -10.97
N ALA A 57 -2.74 1.26 -11.31
CA ALA A 57 -2.86 0.40 -12.47
C ALA A 57 -4.01 0.89 -13.36
N GLU A 58 -3.81 0.79 -14.66
CA GLU A 58 -4.83 1.06 -15.68
C GLU A 58 -5.16 -0.23 -16.41
N TRP A 59 -6.47 -0.53 -16.49
CA TRP A 59 -7.00 -1.69 -17.19
C TRP A 59 -7.62 -1.24 -18.52
N PRO A 60 -7.02 -1.60 -19.67
CA PRO A 60 -7.56 -1.21 -20.96
C PRO A 60 -8.80 -2.04 -21.32
N PRO A 61 -9.77 -1.48 -22.07
CA PRO A 61 -10.89 -2.25 -22.59
C PRO A 61 -10.41 -3.47 -23.41
N PRO A 62 -11.08 -4.63 -23.33
CA PRO A 62 -12.31 -4.91 -22.60
C PRO A 62 -12.09 -5.35 -21.13
N MET A 63 -10.87 -5.25 -20.60
CA MET A 63 -10.57 -5.64 -19.23
C MET A 63 -11.17 -4.64 -18.25
N GLU A 64 -11.89 -5.14 -17.25
CA GLU A 64 -12.33 -4.34 -16.12
C GLU A 64 -11.31 -4.42 -14.98
N ALA A 65 -11.19 -3.34 -14.23
CA ALA A 65 -10.39 -3.33 -13.01
C ALA A 65 -10.95 -4.35 -12.00
N PRO A 66 -10.08 -5.01 -11.21
CA PRO A 66 -10.51 -5.96 -10.20
C PRO A 66 -11.38 -5.26 -9.15
N TYR A 67 -12.44 -5.94 -8.74
CA TYR A 67 -13.35 -5.47 -7.72
C TYR A 67 -13.67 -6.56 -6.70
N HIS A 68 -14.15 -6.14 -5.53
CA HIS A 68 -14.63 -7.04 -4.50
C HIS A 68 -15.99 -6.61 -3.97
N TRP A 69 -16.73 -7.57 -3.43
CA TRP A 69 -18.00 -7.34 -2.76
C TRP A 69 -17.77 -6.99 -1.30
N TYR A 70 -18.63 -6.16 -0.74
CA TYR A 70 -18.80 -6.08 0.70
C TYR A 70 -20.07 -6.83 1.10
N LEU A 71 -20.16 -7.30 2.34
CA LEU A 71 -21.40 -7.81 2.92
C LEU A 71 -21.62 -7.08 4.25
N PRO A 72 -22.86 -6.70 4.60
CA PRO A 72 -24.13 -7.20 4.06
C PRO A 72 -24.77 -6.36 2.93
N GLY A 73 -24.20 -5.21 2.56
CA GLY A 73 -24.70 -4.43 1.42
C GLY A 73 -24.04 -4.95 0.16
N ASP A 74 -24.83 -5.30 -0.87
CA ASP A 74 -24.36 -5.88 -2.15
C ASP A 74 -23.59 -4.84 -3.01
N GLU A 75 -22.75 -4.02 -2.38
CA GLU A 75 -21.96 -2.99 -3.03
C GLU A 75 -20.62 -3.56 -3.54
N GLU A 76 -20.28 -3.20 -4.77
CA GLU A 76 -19.00 -3.54 -5.41
C GLU A 76 -17.99 -2.40 -5.23
N TYR A 77 -16.74 -2.75 -4.94
CA TYR A 77 -15.64 -1.81 -4.78
C TYR A 77 -14.50 -2.15 -5.74
N VAL A 78 -14.16 -1.20 -6.61
CA VAL A 78 -13.16 -1.34 -7.66
C VAL A 78 -11.83 -0.78 -7.16
N PHE A 79 -10.73 -1.47 -7.43
CA PHE A 79 -9.39 -1.00 -7.09
C PHE A 79 -9.04 0.31 -7.83
N ASP A 80 -8.48 1.28 -7.10
CA ASP A 80 -7.92 2.51 -7.68
C ASP A 80 -6.39 2.55 -7.60
N GLN A 81 -5.87 2.30 -6.41
CA GLN A 81 -4.45 2.48 -6.10
C GLN A 81 -4.07 1.72 -4.84
N LEU A 82 -2.77 1.51 -4.67
CA LEU A 82 -2.22 1.22 -3.35
C LEU A 82 -1.07 2.17 -3.02
N HIS A 83 -0.85 2.43 -1.74
CA HIS A 83 0.27 3.23 -1.27
C HIS A 83 0.77 2.76 0.08
N PHE A 84 1.93 3.28 0.48
CA PHE A 84 2.62 2.89 1.70
C PHE A 84 2.90 4.10 2.59
N HIS A 85 2.59 3.95 3.88
CA HIS A 85 3.01 4.84 4.97
C HIS A 85 4.19 4.23 5.71
N TRP A 86 5.27 4.98 5.91
CA TRP A 86 6.44 4.50 6.65
C TRP A 86 7.00 5.53 7.63
N GLY A 87 7.71 5.01 8.64
CA GLY A 87 8.26 5.83 9.71
C GLY A 87 9.76 6.02 9.62
N ALA A 88 10.27 7.02 10.34
CA ALA A 88 11.70 7.14 10.60
C ALA A 88 12.21 6.07 11.59
N GLU A 89 11.34 5.42 12.36
CA GLU A 89 11.67 4.36 13.34
C GLU A 89 10.62 3.23 13.32
N ASP A 90 10.95 2.09 13.93
CA ASP A 90 10.10 0.88 13.90
C ASP A 90 8.73 1.05 14.59
N LEU A 91 8.57 2.10 15.40
CA LEU A 91 7.36 2.38 16.17
C LEU A 91 6.60 3.61 15.67
N VAL A 92 6.91 4.13 14.48
CA VAL A 92 6.35 5.42 14.00
C VAL A 92 6.07 5.44 12.49
N GLY A 93 5.57 4.34 11.91
CA GLY A 93 5.26 4.27 10.47
C GLY A 93 3.79 4.09 10.10
N SER A 94 3.13 3.09 10.67
CA SER A 94 1.71 2.86 10.41
C SER A 94 0.86 4.01 10.92
N GLU A 95 -0.20 4.37 10.19
CA GLU A 95 -1.23 5.30 10.63
C GLU A 95 -2.11 4.66 11.71
N HIS A 96 -2.51 3.41 11.47
CA HIS A 96 -3.26 2.62 12.44
C HIS A 96 -2.36 2.05 13.53
N THR A 97 -2.98 1.66 14.64
CA THR A 97 -2.32 0.96 15.75
C THR A 97 -3.02 -0.36 16.02
N LEU A 98 -2.25 -1.37 16.45
CA LEU A 98 -2.80 -2.62 16.97
C LEU A 98 -2.32 -2.77 18.41
N ASN A 99 -3.24 -2.88 19.37
CA ASN A 99 -2.91 -2.91 20.81
C ASN A 99 -2.03 -1.72 21.25
N ASN A 100 -2.30 -0.53 20.73
CA ASN A 100 -1.51 0.70 20.94
C ASN A 100 -0.06 0.68 20.40
N GLU A 101 0.32 -0.33 19.62
CA GLU A 101 1.60 -0.37 18.93
C GLU A 101 1.45 0.08 17.47
N ARG A 102 2.40 0.88 16.99
CA ARG A 102 2.56 1.20 15.57
C ARG A 102 3.57 0.26 14.94
N PHE A 103 3.42 0.05 13.65
CA PHE A 103 4.30 -0.76 12.81
C PHE A 103 5.25 0.14 12.01
N PRO A 104 6.40 -0.40 11.55
CA PRO A 104 7.33 0.35 10.72
C PRO A 104 6.76 0.80 9.36
N LEU A 105 5.79 0.05 8.82
CA LEU A 105 5.22 0.24 7.48
C LEU A 105 3.75 -0.25 7.48
N GLU A 106 2.90 0.50 6.81
CA GLU A 106 1.51 0.17 6.53
C GLU A 106 1.21 0.37 5.05
N MET A 107 0.53 -0.58 4.41
CA MET A 107 0.05 -0.45 3.03
C MET A 107 -1.45 -0.27 3.03
N HIS A 108 -1.93 0.72 2.28
CA HIS A 108 -3.33 0.93 1.98
C HIS A 108 -3.63 0.48 0.55
N VAL A 109 -4.65 -0.35 0.39
CA VAL A 109 -5.24 -0.70 -0.90
C VAL A 109 -6.60 -0.01 -0.98
N VAL A 110 -6.71 0.99 -1.85
CA VAL A 110 -7.85 1.91 -1.93
C VAL A 110 -8.78 1.50 -3.06
N HIS A 111 -10.08 1.49 -2.74
CA HIS A 111 -11.14 1.13 -3.66
C HIS A 111 -12.28 2.14 -3.58
N HIS A 112 -12.88 2.47 -4.71
CA HIS A 112 -14.11 3.25 -4.78
C HIS A 112 -15.32 2.34 -5.06
N ARG A 113 -16.49 2.77 -4.59
CA ARG A 113 -17.77 2.08 -4.85
C ARG A 113 -18.12 2.23 -6.32
N ARG A 114 -18.36 1.12 -7.02
CA ARG A 114 -18.41 1.06 -8.49
C ARG A 114 -19.47 1.97 -9.11
N ASP A 115 -20.63 2.09 -8.47
CA ASP A 115 -21.74 2.95 -8.91
C ASP A 115 -21.42 4.45 -8.89
N LEU A 116 -20.33 4.84 -8.21
CA LEU A 116 -19.85 6.22 -8.12
C LEU A 116 -18.79 6.55 -9.19
N ASN A 117 -18.47 5.61 -10.08
CA ASN A 117 -17.59 5.71 -11.26
C ASN A 117 -16.10 6.00 -11.03
N ASN A 118 -15.73 6.79 -10.03
CA ASN A 118 -14.33 7.11 -9.73
C ASN A 118 -14.13 7.54 -8.28
N LEU A 119 -12.87 7.52 -7.84
CA LEU A 119 -12.47 7.88 -6.49
C LEU A 119 -12.85 9.31 -6.09
N GLU A 120 -12.77 10.28 -7.01
CA GLU A 120 -13.11 11.69 -6.74
C GLU A 120 -14.58 11.84 -6.36
N ASN A 121 -15.49 11.32 -7.18
CA ASN A 121 -16.92 11.35 -6.89
C ASN A 121 -17.25 10.48 -5.68
N ALA A 122 -16.63 9.31 -5.54
CA ALA A 122 -16.85 8.42 -4.41
C ALA A 122 -16.48 9.05 -3.06
N SER A 123 -15.48 9.93 -3.02
CA SER A 123 -15.08 10.66 -1.81
C SER A 123 -16.17 11.56 -1.23
N LEU A 124 -17.18 11.91 -2.03
CA LEU A 124 -18.29 12.77 -1.63
C LEU A 124 -19.41 12.02 -0.89
N TYR A 125 -19.37 10.69 -0.84
CA TYR A 125 -20.43 9.86 -0.28
C TYR A 125 -19.92 9.00 0.86
N LEU A 126 -20.71 8.92 1.93
CA LEU A 126 -20.44 8.00 3.03
C LEU A 126 -20.45 6.56 2.50
N GLY A 127 -19.38 5.81 2.78
CA GLY A 127 -19.19 4.45 2.27
C GLY A 127 -18.80 4.39 0.78
N GLY A 128 -18.53 5.53 0.13
CA GLY A 128 -18.04 5.54 -1.25
C GLY A 128 -16.61 5.02 -1.40
N ILE A 129 -15.79 5.07 -0.34
CA ILE A 129 -14.42 4.58 -0.36
C ILE A 129 -14.23 3.46 0.66
N ARG A 130 -13.47 2.43 0.28
CA ARG A 130 -12.96 1.41 1.19
C ARG A 130 -11.46 1.27 1.06
N VAL A 131 -10.81 1.13 2.21
CA VAL A 131 -9.37 0.94 2.31
C VAL A 131 -9.12 -0.36 3.06
N VAL A 132 -8.31 -1.24 2.46
CA VAL A 132 -7.78 -2.42 3.14
C VAL A 132 -6.35 -2.11 3.57
N ALA A 133 -6.09 -2.20 4.88
CA ALA A 133 -4.80 -1.92 5.47
C ALA A 133 -4.01 -3.20 5.77
N PHE A 134 -2.71 -3.19 5.47
CA PHE A 134 -1.77 -4.28 5.80
C PHE A 134 -0.59 -3.75 6.60
N PHE A 135 -0.29 -4.37 7.74
CA PHE A 135 0.88 -4.06 8.56
C PHE A 135 2.09 -4.94 8.21
N PHE A 136 3.29 -4.37 8.27
CA PHE A 136 4.55 -5.09 8.02
C PHE A 136 5.51 -4.97 9.22
N ARG A 137 6.28 -6.03 9.52
CA ARG A 137 7.23 -6.11 10.65
C ARG A 137 8.53 -6.87 10.28
#